data_AF-A0A3A2Z3V6-F1
#
_entry.id   AF-A0A3A2Z3V6-F1
#
_cell.length_a   1.000
_cell.length_b   1.000
_cell.length_c   1.000
_cell.angle_alpha   90.00
_cell.angle_beta   90.00
_cell.angle_gamma   90.00
#
_symmetry.space_group_name_H-M   'P 1'
#
loop_
_entity.id
_entity.type
_entity.pdbx_description
1 polymer ?
#
loop_
_entity_poly.entity_id
_entity_poly.type
_entity_poly.pdbx_seq_one_letter_code
_entity_poly.pdbx_strand_id
1 'polypeptide(L)'
;MSSLRNALPRREHRERAQPGHREKWGLLEKHKANYNAKKAKLKRLHEKASSRNPDEFAFGMMSESSRTKGKHGARDSAAARGLSHEAIKLLKTQDAGYLRTVGEK
;
A
#
# COMPACT_ATOMS: atom_id res chain seq x y z
N MET A 1 43.84 -3.02 4.09
CA MET A 1 42.85 -2.56 3.09
C MET A 1 43.54 -2.44 1.75
N SER A 2 42.99 -3.01 0.66
CA SER A 2 43.61 -2.95 -0.67
C SER A 2 43.16 -1.69 -1.40
N SER A 3 44.08 -0.76 -1.63
CA SER A 3 43.86 0.60 -2.15
C SER A 3 43.58 0.67 -3.66
N LEU A 4 43.87 -0.39 -4.42
CA LEU A 4 43.67 -0.44 -5.88
C LEU A 4 42.35 -1.09 -6.31
N ARG A 5 41.47 -1.46 -5.38
CA ARG A 5 40.20 -2.16 -5.69
C ARG A 5 39.19 -1.33 -6.49
N ASN A 6 39.34 0.00 -6.55
CA ASN A 6 38.44 0.90 -7.29
C ASN A 6 39.09 1.55 -8.52
N ALA A 7 40.39 1.30 -8.78
CA ALA A 7 41.13 1.95 -9.88
C ALA A 7 40.88 1.32 -11.26
N LEU A 8 40.34 0.09 -11.30
CA LEU A 8 40.04 -0.64 -12.53
C LEU A 8 38.58 -1.09 -12.52
N PRO A 9 37.84 -0.95 -13.64
CA PRO A 9 36.49 -1.47 -13.75
C PRO A 9 36.50 -3.01 -13.65
N ARG A 10 35.61 -3.56 -12.81
CA ARG A 10 35.42 -5.02 -12.74
C ARG A 10 34.47 -5.48 -13.81
N ARG A 11 34.69 -6.70 -14.31
CA ARG A 11 33.75 -7.36 -15.21
C ARG A 11 32.42 -7.59 -14.48
N GLU A 12 31.33 -7.16 -15.10
CA GLU A 12 29.98 -7.47 -14.63
C GLU A 12 29.66 -8.96 -14.89
N HIS A 13 29.18 -9.66 -13.87
CA HIS A 13 28.71 -11.03 -14.00
C HIS A 13 27.22 -11.02 -14.37
N ARG A 14 26.91 -11.36 -15.62
CA ARG A 14 25.53 -11.47 -16.10
C ARG A 14 24.88 -12.76 -15.60
N GLU A 15 23.60 -12.67 -15.27
CA GLU A 15 22.81 -13.83 -14.88
C GLU A 15 22.37 -14.66 -16.09
N ARG A 16 22.12 -15.96 -15.87
CA ARG A 16 21.62 -16.88 -16.90
C ARG A 16 20.10 -16.86 -17.00
N ALA A 17 19.59 -16.92 -18.24
CA ALA A 17 18.18 -17.09 -18.57
C ALA A 17 17.64 -18.49 -18.21
N GLN A 18 16.31 -18.64 -18.27
CA GLN A 18 15.64 -19.94 -18.15
C GLN A 18 16.01 -20.85 -19.34
N PRO A 19 16.25 -22.15 -19.16
CA PRO A 19 16.46 -23.08 -20.28
C PRO A 19 15.24 -23.15 -21.20
N GLY A 20 15.47 -23.22 -22.52
CA GLY A 20 14.40 -23.16 -23.53
C GLY A 20 13.25 -24.16 -23.32
N HIS A 21 13.57 -25.41 -22.96
CA HIS A 21 12.57 -26.45 -22.68
C HIS A 21 11.69 -26.17 -21.44
N ARG A 22 12.05 -25.19 -20.61
CA ARG A 22 11.32 -24.78 -19.39
C ARG A 22 10.69 -23.39 -19.50
N GLU A 23 10.71 -22.76 -20.66
CA GLU A 23 10.10 -21.43 -20.86
C GLU A 23 8.62 -21.39 -20.49
N LYS A 24 7.90 -22.52 -20.65
CA LYS A 24 6.49 -22.65 -20.24
C LYS A 24 6.22 -22.34 -18.76
N TRP A 25 7.23 -22.42 -17.90
CA TRP A 25 7.11 -22.16 -16.45
C TRP A 25 7.46 -20.72 -16.07
N GLY A 26 7.75 -19.86 -17.06
CA GLY A 26 8.13 -18.47 -16.84
C GLY A 26 9.59 -18.28 -16.43
N LEU A 27 9.87 -17.12 -15.82
CA LEU A 27 11.22 -16.68 -15.48
C LEU A 27 11.88 -17.59 -14.44
N LEU A 28 13.18 -17.84 -14.61
CA LEU A 28 13.97 -18.64 -13.66
C LEU A 28 14.17 -17.85 -12.35
N GLU A 29 13.48 -18.26 -11.29
CA GLU A 29 13.61 -17.62 -9.98
C GLU A 29 15.05 -17.70 -9.46
N LYS A 30 15.53 -16.56 -8.96
CA LYS A 30 16.84 -16.42 -8.30
C LYS A 30 16.63 -16.06 -6.84
N HIS A 31 17.68 -16.21 -6.03
CA HIS A 31 17.62 -15.92 -4.60
C HIS A 31 17.28 -14.43 -4.37
N LYS A 32 16.03 -14.16 -3.97
CA LYS A 32 15.51 -12.82 -3.66
C LYS A 32 15.41 -12.64 -2.15
N ALA A 33 16.03 -11.58 -1.62
CA ALA A 33 16.05 -11.28 -0.18
C ALA A 33 14.66 -11.02 0.44
N ASN A 34 13.64 -10.74 -0.37
CA ASN A 34 12.33 -10.28 0.08
C ASN A 34 11.56 -11.30 0.94
N TYR A 35 11.80 -12.60 0.77
CA TYR A 35 11.08 -13.63 1.53
C TYR A 35 11.44 -13.61 3.03
N ASN A 36 12.73 -13.52 3.34
CA ASN A 36 13.21 -13.51 4.73
C ASN A 36 12.76 -12.24 5.47
N ALA A 37 12.72 -11.09 4.77
CA ALA A 37 12.19 -9.85 5.33
C ALA A 37 10.70 -9.97 5.67
N LYS A 38 9.89 -10.58 4.80
CA LYS A 38 8.47 -10.85 5.06
C LYS A 38 8.29 -11.80 6.25
N LYS A 39 9.08 -12.87 6.33
CA LYS A 39 9.06 -13.83 7.45
C LYS A 39 9.37 -13.14 8.78
N ALA A 40 10.40 -12.29 8.83
CA ALA A 40 10.73 -11.53 10.02
C ALA A 40 9.62 -10.55 10.43
N LYS A 41 8.99 -9.88 9.45
CA LYS A 41 7.84 -8.99 9.69
C LYS A 41 6.65 -9.73 10.29
N LEU A 42 6.29 -10.88 9.72
CA LEU A 42 5.19 -11.71 10.23
C LEU A 42 5.48 -12.20 11.65
N LYS A 43 6.70 -12.66 11.93
CA LYS A 43 7.09 -13.07 13.29
C LYS A 43 6.86 -11.96 14.32
N ARG A 44 7.30 -10.74 14.01
CA ARG A 44 7.08 -9.57 14.89
C ARG A 44 5.60 -9.23 15.08
N LEU A 45 4.77 -9.39 14.03
CA LEU A 45 3.32 -9.16 14.15
C LEU A 45 2.65 -10.23 15.01
N HIS A 46 3.07 -11.49 14.91
CA HIS A 46 2.60 -12.56 15.78
C HIS A 46 2.96 -12.31 17.24
N GLU A 47 4.20 -11.94 17.53
CA GLU A 47 4.64 -11.59 18.88
C GLU A 47 3.78 -10.46 19.47
N LYS A 48 3.60 -9.36 18.72
CA LYS A 48 2.73 -8.24 19.15
C LYS A 48 1.29 -8.64 19.39
N ALA A 49 0.73 -9.51 18.54
CA ALA A 49 -0.63 -10.00 18.71
C ALA A 49 -0.78 -10.89 19.95
N SER A 50 0.24 -11.72 20.23
CA SER A 50 0.26 -12.60 21.41
C SER A 50 0.45 -11.84 22.72
N SER A 51 1.23 -10.75 22.70
CA SER A 51 1.51 -9.92 23.87
C SER A 51 0.52 -8.76 24.05
N ARG A 52 -0.64 -8.79 23.38
CA ARG A 52 -1.62 -7.71 23.43
C ARG A 52 -2.33 -7.69 24.79
N ASN A 53 -2.42 -6.52 25.41
CA ASN A 53 -3.19 -6.35 26.64
C ASN A 53 -4.69 -6.33 26.30
N PRO A 54 -5.53 -7.23 26.87
CA PRO A 54 -6.98 -7.24 26.60
C PRO A 54 -7.69 -5.96 27.05
N ASP A 55 -7.13 -5.25 28.04
CA ASP A 55 -7.72 -4.03 28.63
C ASP A 55 -7.08 -2.75 28.09
N GLU A 56 -6.32 -2.81 26.99
CA GLU A 56 -5.71 -1.62 26.40
C GLU A 56 -6.79 -0.62 25.94
N PHE A 57 -6.60 0.65 26.28
CA PHE A 57 -7.46 1.75 25.83
C PHE A 57 -6.64 2.85 25.14
N ALA A 58 -7.15 3.33 24.01
CA ALA A 58 -6.63 4.45 23.24
C ALA A 58 -7.82 5.25 22.72
N PHE A 59 -7.74 6.58 22.77
CA PHE A 59 -8.84 7.47 22.37
C PHE A 59 -9.34 7.24 20.94
N GLY A 60 -8.47 6.74 20.04
CA GLY A 60 -8.85 6.36 18.67
C GLY A 60 -9.86 5.21 18.57
N MET A 61 -10.01 4.39 19.62
CA MET A 61 -10.98 3.29 19.66
C MET A 61 -12.42 3.76 19.82
N MET A 62 -12.64 5.03 20.16
CA MET A 62 -13.98 5.64 20.24
C MET A 62 -14.58 5.95 18.86
N SER A 63 -13.82 5.82 17.77
CA SER A 63 -14.33 6.06 16.41
C SER A 63 -15.20 4.90 15.90
N GLU A 64 -16.17 5.21 15.03
CA GLU A 64 -17.02 4.19 14.39
C GLU A 64 -16.19 3.21 13.54
N SER A 65 -15.14 3.72 12.89
CA SER A 65 -14.23 2.98 12.01
C SER A 65 -13.43 1.86 12.72
N SER A 66 -13.23 1.95 14.04
CA SER A 66 -12.51 0.94 14.82
C SER A 66 -13.38 -0.18 15.36
N ARG A 67 -14.71 -0.11 15.20
CA ARG A 67 -15.66 -1.11 15.75
C ARG A 67 -15.82 -2.36 14.89
N THR A 68 -15.36 -2.33 13.63
CA THR A 68 -15.48 -3.48 12.72
C THR A 68 -14.28 -4.44 12.85
N LYS A 69 -14.50 -5.63 13.40
CA LYS A 69 -13.47 -6.69 13.46
C LYS A 69 -12.96 -7.04 12.05
N GLY A 70 -11.64 -7.06 11.87
CA GLY A 70 -10.98 -7.48 10.62
C GLY A 70 -10.82 -6.39 9.55
N LYS A 71 -11.41 -5.20 9.74
CA LYS A 71 -11.17 -4.03 8.90
C LYS A 71 -10.51 -2.97 9.78
N HIS A 72 -9.19 -2.83 9.68
CA HIS A 72 -8.57 -1.57 10.10
C HIS A 72 -9.03 -0.53 9.10
N GLY A 73 -10.15 0.12 9.41
CA GLY A 73 -10.82 1.05 8.51
C GLY A 73 -9.82 2.06 7.96
N ALA A 74 -9.94 2.34 6.66
CA ALA A 74 -9.32 3.52 6.09
C ALA A 74 -9.62 4.69 7.03
N ARG A 75 -8.58 5.43 7.42
CA ARG A 75 -8.74 6.61 8.27
C ARG A 75 -9.92 7.41 7.76
N ASP A 76 -10.78 7.77 8.68
CA ASP A 76 -11.98 8.56 8.47
C ASP A 76 -11.63 9.79 7.61
N SER A 77 -11.83 9.65 6.30
CA SER A 77 -11.34 10.61 5.30
C SER A 77 -12.51 11.47 4.87
N ALA A 78 -12.24 12.72 4.50
CA ALA A 78 -13.27 13.61 3.96
C ALA A 78 -14.02 12.96 2.76
N ALA A 79 -13.33 12.10 2.00
CA ALA A 79 -13.93 11.32 0.92
C ALA A 79 -14.92 10.24 1.40
N ALA A 80 -14.68 9.62 2.56
CA ALA A 80 -15.55 8.58 3.13
C ALA A 80 -16.80 9.16 3.83
N ARG A 81 -16.70 10.38 4.39
CA ARG A 81 -17.80 11.03 5.11
C ARG A 81 -18.96 11.47 4.21
N GLY A 82 -18.74 11.50 2.89
CA GLY A 82 -19.70 12.01 1.93
C GLY A 82 -19.96 13.51 2.12
N LEU A 83 -20.62 14.12 1.14
CA LEU A 83 -21.10 15.50 1.24
C LEU A 83 -22.48 15.52 1.92
N SER A 84 -22.77 16.55 2.70
CA SER A 84 -24.12 16.76 3.22
C SER A 84 -25.11 17.01 2.07
N HIS A 85 -26.40 16.74 2.30
CA HIS A 85 -27.42 16.91 1.28
C HIS A 85 -27.49 18.36 0.76
N GLU A 86 -27.33 19.35 1.66
CA GLU A 86 -27.24 20.77 1.30
C GLU A 86 -26.04 21.07 0.41
N ALA A 87 -24.86 20.53 0.74
CA ALA A 87 -23.66 20.70 -0.08
C ALA A 87 -23.83 20.07 -1.47
N ILE A 88 -24.47 18.90 -1.56
CA ILE A 88 -24.81 18.25 -2.84
C ILE A 88 -25.77 19.12 -3.64
N LYS A 89 -26.80 19.70 -3.01
CA LYS A 89 -27.79 20.55 -3.67
C LYS A 89 -27.15 21.83 -4.22
N LEU A 90 -26.25 22.45 -3.46
CA LEU A 90 -25.48 23.61 -3.90
C LEU A 90 -24.61 23.26 -5.11
N LEU A 91 -23.84 22.19 -5.04
CA LEU A 91 -22.98 21.73 -6.13
C LEU A 91 -23.78 21.47 -7.41
N LYS A 92 -24.91 20.75 -7.31
CA LYS A 92 -25.81 20.53 -8.46
C LYS A 92 -26.36 21.82 -9.07
N THR A 93 -26.61 22.83 -8.25
CA THR A 93 -27.10 24.13 -8.72
C THR A 93 -26.00 24.89 -9.46
N GLN A 94 -24.76 24.85 -8.95
CA GLN A 94 -23.59 25.43 -9.60
C GLN A 94 -23.32 24.75 -10.95
N ASP A 95 -23.35 23.42 -10.98
CA ASP A 95 -23.17 22.63 -12.21
C ASP A 95 -24.24 22.96 -13.26
N ALA A 96 -25.50 23.08 -12.85
CA ALA A 96 -26.58 23.47 -13.75
C ALA A 96 -26.38 24.89 -14.33
N GLY A 97 -25.89 25.84 -13.52
CA GLY A 97 -25.54 27.19 -13.99
C GLY A 97 -24.35 27.20 -14.95
N TYR A 98 -23.32 26.39 -14.68
CA TYR A 98 -22.18 26.22 -15.56
C TYR A 98 -22.60 25.65 -16.92
N LEU A 99 -23.42 24.60 -16.94
CA LEU A 99 -23.91 24.00 -18.18
C LEU A 99 -24.75 24.97 -19.01
N ARG A 100 -25.57 25.81 -18.39
CA ARG A 100 -26.31 26.87 -19.10
C ARG A 100 -25.39 27.90 -19.75
N THR A 101 -24.33 28.31 -19.05
CA THR A 101 -23.45 29.40 -19.53
C THR A 101 -22.39 28.95 -20.53
N VAL A 102 -21.91 27.71 -20.42
CA VAL A 102 -20.81 27.16 -21.24
C VAL A 102 -21.30 26.14 -22.26
N GLY A 103 -22.38 25.41 -21.98
CA GLY A 103 -22.94 24.37 -22.84
C GLY A 103 -23.98 24.84 -23.88
N GLU A 104 -24.54 26.05 -23.73
CA GLU A 104 -25.45 26.66 -24.71
C GLU A 104 -24.72 27.54 -25.77
N LYS A 105 -23.46 27.20 -26.07
CA LYS A 105 -22.75 27.70 -27.28
C LYS A 105 -22.82 26.64 -28.38
#